data_AF-A0A5E4J464-F1
#
_entry.id   AF-A0A5E4J464-F1
#
_cell.length_a   1.000
_cell.length_b   1.000
_cell.length_c   1.000
_cell.angle_alpha   90.00
_cell.angle_beta   90.00
_cell.angle_gamma   90.00
#
_symmetry.space_group_name_H-M   'P 1'
#
loop_
_entity.id
_entity.type
_entity.pdbx_description
1 polymer ?
#
loop_
_entity_poly.entity_id
_entity_poly.type
_entity_poly.pdbx_seq_one_letter_code
_entity_poly.pdbx_strand_id
1 'polypeptide(L)'
;MLKTIIICSMCETLLQHQSVINWILMGETSMILMKKSRKRSKYQKYKKRENDWANEHLELIYGDKFIYTTQWTTRFGETIVKEILLLHYENVKKPECINHFKPDFETEDAIWEVKTRNYTTNGTAGEKVLGCPLKYIDIPKLYGKKLYIVLVGYQEYEADVIFKLFDKSKMSKEKKRVIKMYKKIGIEFVKCSDLYHRFSVKDD
;
A
#
# COMPACT_ATOMS: atom_id res chain seq x y z
N MET A 1 1.42 22.24 -8.70
CA MET A 1 1.90 23.14 -7.63
C MET A 1 1.56 22.44 -6.31
N LEU A 2 2.51 21.74 -5.70
CA LEU A 2 2.30 21.02 -4.45
C LEU A 2 1.86 22.05 -3.39
N LYS A 3 0.69 21.87 -2.79
CA LYS A 3 0.37 22.60 -1.56
C LYS A 3 1.43 22.20 -0.54
N THR A 4 2.24 23.15 -0.12
CA THR A 4 3.07 23.03 1.07
C THR A 4 2.11 22.87 2.24
N ILE A 5 1.75 21.62 2.53
CA ILE A 5 0.95 21.28 3.69
C ILE A 5 1.93 21.28 4.85
N ILE A 6 1.68 22.19 5.79
CA ILE A 6 2.28 22.20 7.11
C ILE A 6 1.75 20.94 7.81
N ILE A 7 2.39 19.80 7.54
CA ILE A 7 2.40 18.69 8.48
C ILE A 7 3.02 19.28 9.74
N CYS A 8 2.30 19.19 10.87
CA CYS A 8 2.73 19.66 12.18
C CYS A 8 4.26 19.52 12.32
N SER A 9 4.97 20.64 12.50
CA SER A 9 6.42 20.77 12.31
C SER A 9 7.29 20.02 13.33
N MET A 10 6.76 18.96 13.95
CA MET A 10 7.35 18.29 15.11
C MET A 10 7.48 16.77 14.94
N CYS A 11 7.01 16.16 13.86
CA CYS A 11 7.23 14.74 13.58
C CYS A 11 7.69 14.54 12.13
N GLU A 12 8.84 13.88 11.97
CA GLU A 12 9.33 13.39 10.68
C GLU A 12 8.32 12.40 10.09
N THR A 13 8.10 12.45 8.77
CA THR A 13 7.15 11.57 8.07
C THR A 13 7.81 10.82 6.93
N LEU A 14 7.35 9.61 6.61
CA LEU A 14 7.92 8.81 5.52
C LEU A 14 7.79 9.52 4.17
N LEU A 15 6.67 10.23 3.95
CA LEU A 15 6.43 11.00 2.73
C LEU A 15 7.35 12.22 2.54
N GLN A 16 8.15 12.63 3.55
CA GLN A 16 9.17 13.67 3.37
C GLN A 16 10.42 13.14 2.64
N HIS A 17 10.63 11.83 2.60
CA HIS A 17 11.81 11.23 2.00
C HIS A 17 11.57 10.86 0.54
N GLN A 18 12.32 11.50 -0.36
CA GLN A 18 12.23 11.23 -1.81
C GLN A 18 12.44 9.75 -2.16
N SER A 19 13.27 9.03 -1.40
CA SER A 19 13.51 7.60 -1.63
C SER A 19 12.26 6.74 -1.35
N VAL A 20 11.41 7.15 -0.40
CA VAL A 20 10.11 6.52 -0.11
C VAL A 20 9.14 6.82 -1.24
N ILE A 21 9.05 8.09 -1.67
CA ILE A 21 8.19 8.50 -2.79
C ILE A 21 8.55 7.69 -4.05
N ASN A 22 9.84 7.58 -4.37
CA ASN A 22 10.30 6.82 -5.53
C ASN A 22 10.00 5.32 -5.39
N TRP A 23 10.12 4.76 -4.19
CA TRP A 23 9.77 3.37 -3.92
C TRP A 23 8.27 3.09 -4.14
N ILE A 24 7.38 4.02 -3.76
CA ILE A 24 5.94 3.90 -3.99
C ILE A 24 5.59 4.07 -5.48
N LEU A 25 6.09 5.15 -6.12
CA LEU A 25 5.61 5.59 -7.43
C LEU A 25 6.31 4.89 -8.61
N MET A 26 7.61 4.67 -8.48
CA MET A 26 8.43 4.19 -9.59
C MET A 26 8.82 2.72 -9.39
N GLY A 27 8.52 2.15 -8.22
CA GLY A 27 9.17 0.93 -7.76
C GLY A 27 10.69 1.04 -7.72
N GLU A 28 11.18 2.27 -7.69
CA GLU A 28 12.57 2.62 -7.78
C GLU A 28 12.97 3.07 -6.38
N THR A 29 13.50 2.16 -5.58
CA THR A 29 14.78 2.57 -5.03
C THR A 29 15.71 2.54 -6.24
N SER A 30 16.60 3.50 -6.40
CA SER A 30 17.66 3.46 -7.40
C SER A 30 18.52 2.17 -7.34
N MET A 31 18.22 1.24 -6.41
CA MET A 31 18.75 -0.11 -6.27
C MET A 31 17.91 -1.25 -6.88
N ILE A 32 16.64 -1.03 -7.26
CA ILE A 32 15.66 -2.11 -7.64
C ILE A 32 15.49 -2.29 -9.15
N LEU A 33 16.09 -1.45 -10.01
CA LEU A 33 16.18 -1.74 -11.44
C LEU A 33 17.20 -2.84 -11.74
N MET A 34 17.00 -4.09 -11.29
CA MET A 34 17.66 -5.25 -11.91
C MET A 34 16.83 -6.53 -11.84
N LYS A 35 16.51 -7.01 -13.05
CA LYS A 35 16.19 -8.40 -13.44
C LYS A 35 16.62 -9.43 -12.39
N LYS A 36 15.66 -10.24 -11.92
CA LYS A 36 15.82 -11.49 -11.14
C LYS A 36 17.24 -12.06 -11.30
N SER A 37 18.17 -11.68 -10.43
CA SER A 37 19.50 -12.26 -10.50
C SER A 37 19.39 -13.70 -10.02
N ARG A 38 19.75 -14.65 -10.89
CA ARG A 38 19.79 -16.08 -10.53
C ARG A 38 20.88 -16.40 -9.51
N LYS A 39 21.80 -15.46 -9.21
CA LYS A 39 22.89 -15.64 -8.24
C LYS A 39 22.39 -15.33 -6.82
N ARG A 40 22.34 -16.36 -5.97
CA ARG A 40 21.88 -16.30 -4.57
C ARG A 40 22.58 -15.20 -3.74
N SER A 41 23.89 -15.03 -3.90
CA SER A 41 24.66 -13.99 -3.18
C SER A 41 24.20 -12.57 -3.50
N LYS A 42 23.89 -12.31 -4.77
CA LYS A 42 23.40 -11.01 -5.24
C LYS A 42 22.00 -10.75 -4.71
N TYR A 43 21.12 -11.75 -4.71
CA TYR A 43 19.79 -11.68 -4.10
C TYR A 43 19.82 -11.33 -2.61
N GLN A 44 20.65 -12.03 -1.81
CA GLN A 44 20.74 -11.76 -0.37
C GLN A 44 21.25 -10.36 -0.08
N LYS A 45 22.21 -9.87 -0.87
CA LYS A 45 22.69 -8.48 -0.78
C LYS A 45 21.56 -7.48 -1.02
N TYR A 46 20.67 -7.72 -1.97
CA TYR A 46 19.52 -6.84 -2.22
C TYR A 46 18.47 -6.90 -1.13
N LYS A 47 18.12 -8.11 -0.68
CA LYS A 47 17.20 -8.30 0.43
C LYS A 47 17.68 -7.55 1.67
N LYS A 48 18.97 -7.68 2.01
CA LYS A 48 19.58 -6.93 3.11
C LYS A 48 19.49 -5.43 2.90
N ARG A 49 19.84 -4.93 1.70
CA ARG A 49 19.77 -3.50 1.38
C ARG A 49 18.35 -2.92 1.49
N GLU A 50 17.35 -3.60 0.95
CA GLU A 50 15.95 -3.14 1.05
C GLU A 50 15.47 -3.17 2.51
N ASN A 51 15.91 -4.19 3.27
CA ASN A 51 15.61 -4.28 4.70
C ASN A 51 16.26 -3.14 5.50
N ASP A 52 17.55 -2.89 5.28
CA ASP A 52 18.29 -1.83 5.96
C ASP A 52 17.70 -0.46 5.59
N TRP A 53 17.46 -0.19 4.31
CA TRP A 53 16.80 1.03 3.84
C TRP A 53 15.45 1.28 4.53
N ALA A 54 14.59 0.26 4.62
CA ALA A 54 13.30 0.43 5.27
C ALA A 54 13.44 0.67 6.78
N ASN A 55 14.38 -0.01 7.43
CA ASN A 55 14.64 0.14 8.85
C ASN A 55 15.26 1.51 9.19
N GLU A 56 16.15 2.05 8.34
CA GLU A 56 16.69 3.41 8.48
C GLU A 56 15.56 4.44 8.50
N HIS A 57 14.60 4.34 7.58
CA HIS A 57 13.45 5.25 7.56
C HIS A 57 12.52 5.03 8.75
N LEU A 58 12.28 3.79 9.19
CA LEU A 58 11.49 3.54 10.39
C LEU A 58 12.18 4.06 11.66
N GLU A 59 13.49 4.01 11.74
CA GLU A 59 14.25 4.55 12.87
C GLU A 59 14.05 6.05 13.02
N LEU A 60 14.07 6.80 11.92
CA LEU A 60 13.77 8.24 11.91
C LEU A 60 12.36 8.56 12.44
N ILE A 61 11.35 7.74 12.07
CA ILE A 61 9.96 7.96 12.49
C ILE A 61 9.71 7.54 13.94
N TYR A 62 10.27 6.41 14.37
CA TYR A 62 9.95 5.81 15.67
C TYR A 62 10.94 6.21 16.78
N GLY A 63 12.11 6.76 16.43
CA GLY A 63 13.15 7.20 17.36
C GLY A 63 13.48 6.11 18.38
N ASP A 64 13.44 6.45 19.67
CA ASP A 64 13.74 5.53 20.78
C ASP A 64 12.82 4.30 20.85
N LYS A 65 11.65 4.32 20.19
CA LYS A 65 10.72 3.18 20.12
C LYS A 65 11.01 2.25 18.94
N PHE A 66 12.02 2.55 18.15
CA PHE A 66 12.39 1.74 17.00
C PHE A 66 12.97 0.39 17.42
N ILE A 67 12.55 -0.65 16.71
CA ILE A 67 13.07 -2.01 16.86
C ILE A 67 13.28 -2.53 15.45
N TYR A 68 14.52 -2.88 15.13
CA TYR A 68 14.88 -3.46 13.83
C TYR A 68 14.05 -4.71 13.54
N THR A 69 13.56 -4.84 12.32
CA THR A 69 12.71 -5.97 11.92
C THR A 69 12.96 -6.41 10.47
N THR A 70 12.79 -7.70 10.23
CA THR A 70 12.78 -8.27 8.88
C THR A 70 11.38 -8.35 8.26
N GLN A 71 10.35 -7.98 9.02
CA GLN A 71 8.94 -7.97 8.64
C GLN A 71 8.39 -6.52 8.66
N TRP A 72 9.18 -5.59 8.12
CA TRP A 72 8.90 -4.14 8.18
C TRP A 72 7.72 -3.70 7.30
N THR A 73 7.35 -4.48 6.28
CA THR A 73 6.40 -4.07 5.24
C THR A 73 5.03 -3.65 5.78
N THR A 74 4.55 -4.31 6.83
CA THR A 74 3.26 -3.96 7.46
C THR A 74 3.33 -2.57 8.08
N ARG A 75 4.29 -2.33 8.98
CA ARG A 75 4.47 -1.02 9.63
C ARG A 75 4.71 0.08 8.62
N PHE A 76 5.59 -0.17 7.65
CA PHE A 76 5.98 0.81 6.65
C PHE A 76 4.82 1.18 5.72
N GLY A 77 4.11 0.16 5.20
CA GLY A 77 2.95 0.34 4.35
C GLY A 77 1.79 1.04 5.03
N GLU A 78 1.43 0.60 6.24
CA GLU A 78 0.39 1.26 7.04
C GLU A 78 0.76 2.72 7.34
N THR A 79 2.02 3.00 7.68
CA THR A 79 2.50 4.38 7.95
C THR A 79 2.35 5.26 6.71
N ILE A 80 2.82 4.79 5.54
CA ILE A 80 2.65 5.51 4.26
C ILE A 80 1.19 5.80 3.97
N VAL A 81 0.33 4.78 4.02
CA VAL A 81 -1.09 4.96 3.67
C VAL A 81 -1.78 5.88 4.67
N LYS A 82 -1.47 5.79 5.97
CA LYS A 82 -2.00 6.71 6.98
C LYS A 82 -1.59 8.15 6.68
N GLU A 83 -0.32 8.39 6.38
CA GLU A 83 0.17 9.72 6.02
C GLU A 83 -0.56 10.25 4.78
N ILE A 84 -0.72 9.44 3.72
CA ILE A 84 -1.48 9.84 2.52
C ILE A 84 -2.94 10.16 2.89
N LEU A 85 -3.61 9.32 3.67
CA LEU A 85 -5.00 9.56 4.07
C LEU A 85 -5.13 10.85 4.90
N LEU A 86 -4.20 11.15 5.79
CA LEU A 86 -4.20 12.39 6.59
C LEU A 86 -4.00 13.66 5.74
N LEU A 87 -3.47 13.54 4.52
CA LEU A 87 -3.41 14.66 3.57
C LEU A 87 -4.78 14.93 2.92
N HIS A 88 -5.73 14.00 3.01
CA HIS A 88 -6.98 14.02 2.24
C HIS A 88 -8.24 13.99 3.09
N TYR A 89 -8.13 13.47 4.32
CA TYR A 89 -9.24 13.30 5.24
C TYR A 89 -8.88 13.91 6.59
N GLU A 90 -9.79 14.67 7.17
CA GLU A 90 -9.62 15.26 8.49
C GLU A 90 -9.60 14.19 9.60
N ASN A 91 -10.38 13.11 9.41
CA ASN A 91 -10.59 12.07 10.41
C ASN A 91 -10.13 10.71 9.90
N VAL A 92 -8.86 10.37 10.14
CA VAL A 92 -8.30 9.03 9.89
C VAL A 92 -8.07 8.31 11.21
N LYS A 93 -8.81 7.23 11.46
CA LYS A 93 -8.74 6.47 12.73
C LYS A 93 -8.57 4.98 12.50
N LYS A 94 -8.25 4.23 13.57
CA LYS A 94 -8.38 2.77 13.56
C LYS A 94 -9.87 2.42 13.73
N PRO A 95 -10.43 1.54 12.88
CA PRO A 95 -11.82 1.10 13.01
C PRO A 95 -12.03 0.28 14.28
N GLU A 96 -13.26 0.28 14.78
CA GLU A 96 -13.69 -0.66 15.82
C GLU A 96 -13.65 -2.10 15.30
N CYS A 97 -13.40 -3.06 16.18
CA CYS A 97 -13.38 -4.47 15.81
C CYS A 97 -14.81 -5.03 15.76
N ILE A 98 -15.36 -5.22 14.55
CA ILE A 98 -16.68 -5.83 14.34
C ILE A 98 -16.52 -7.26 13.79
N ASN A 99 -17.14 -8.27 14.43
CA ASN A 99 -17.08 -9.68 14.01
C ASN A 99 -15.64 -10.18 13.72
N HIS A 100 -14.71 -9.85 14.62
CA HIS A 100 -13.27 -10.18 14.53
C HIS A 100 -12.50 -9.49 13.39
N PHE A 101 -13.16 -8.71 12.53
CA PHE A 101 -12.48 -7.92 11.52
C PHE A 101 -11.82 -6.69 12.14
N LYS A 102 -10.56 -6.47 11.79
CA LYS A 102 -9.75 -5.31 12.21
C LYS A 102 -9.07 -4.71 10.97
N PRO A 103 -9.81 -3.97 10.13
CA PRO A 103 -9.21 -3.26 9.00
C PRO A 103 -8.17 -2.23 9.46
N ASP A 104 -7.32 -1.79 8.54
CA ASP A 104 -6.18 -0.95 8.91
C ASP A 104 -6.58 0.49 9.25
N PHE A 105 -7.48 1.11 8.48
CA PHE A 105 -7.95 2.47 8.74
C PHE A 105 -9.42 2.68 8.39
N GLU A 106 -9.99 3.73 8.97
CA GLU A 106 -11.34 4.21 8.70
C GLU A 106 -11.31 5.72 8.47
N THR A 107 -11.99 6.16 7.41
CA THR A 107 -12.34 7.55 7.11
C THR A 107 -13.86 7.72 7.26
N GLU A 108 -14.38 8.92 7.01
CA GLU A 108 -15.81 9.19 7.07
C GLU A 108 -16.63 8.27 6.16
N ASP A 109 -16.13 8.00 4.96
CA ASP A 109 -16.83 7.32 3.87
C ASP A 109 -16.34 5.90 3.57
N ALA A 110 -15.18 5.51 4.10
CA ALA A 110 -14.52 4.27 3.70
C ALA A 110 -13.75 3.56 4.83
N ILE A 111 -13.58 2.25 4.62
CA ILE A 111 -12.65 1.38 5.31
C ILE A 111 -11.48 1.09 4.39
N TRP A 112 -10.27 1.09 4.93
CA TRP A 112 -9.04 0.92 4.19
C TRP A 112 -8.26 -0.29 4.72
N GLU A 113 -7.86 -1.16 3.81
CA GLU A 113 -6.99 -2.32 4.08
C GLU A 113 -5.72 -2.17 3.25
N VAL A 114 -4.56 -2.20 3.90
CA VAL A 114 -3.27 -2.02 3.29
C VAL A 114 -2.64 -3.37 2.96
N LYS A 115 -2.13 -3.49 1.74
CA LYS A 115 -1.42 -4.68 1.26
C LYS A 115 -0.10 -4.25 0.64
N THR A 116 0.94 -4.40 1.43
CA THR A 116 2.30 -3.97 1.09
C THR A 116 3.18 -5.17 0.84
N ARG A 117 3.99 -5.10 -0.21
CA ARG A 117 5.02 -6.11 -0.49
C ARG A 117 6.32 -5.41 -0.89
N ASN A 118 7.42 -5.93 -0.38
CA ASN A 118 8.76 -5.52 -0.78
C ASN A 118 9.19 -6.18 -2.10
N TYR A 119 10.17 -5.62 -2.78
CA TYR A 119 10.62 -6.08 -4.10
C TYR A 119 11.53 -7.31 -4.02
N THR A 120 12.09 -7.58 -2.84
CA THR A 120 13.04 -8.68 -2.64
C THR A 120 12.41 -9.97 -2.12
N THR A 121 11.11 -10.03 -1.82
CA THR A 121 10.46 -11.30 -1.44
C THR A 121 9.97 -12.04 -2.68
N ASN A 122 10.53 -13.23 -2.92
CA ASN A 122 10.10 -14.13 -3.99
C ASN A 122 8.91 -15.02 -3.56
N GLY A 123 8.31 -15.70 -4.54
CA GLY A 123 7.27 -16.70 -4.33
C GLY A 123 5.85 -16.13 -4.44
N THR A 124 4.88 -16.91 -3.99
CA THR A 124 3.43 -16.69 -4.15
C THR A 124 2.83 -15.77 -3.10
N ALA A 125 3.66 -15.12 -2.27
CA ALA A 125 3.19 -14.27 -1.18
C ALA A 125 2.19 -13.19 -1.64
N GLY A 126 2.44 -12.57 -2.81
CA GLY A 126 1.57 -11.54 -3.38
C GLY A 126 0.28 -12.07 -4.01
N GLU A 127 0.17 -13.37 -4.29
CA GLU A 127 -1.08 -13.96 -4.83
C GLU A 127 -2.21 -13.90 -3.80
N LYS A 128 -1.86 -13.86 -2.51
CA LYS A 128 -2.83 -13.73 -1.40
C LYS A 128 -3.69 -12.48 -1.53
N VAL A 129 -3.22 -11.43 -2.21
CA VAL A 129 -3.99 -10.21 -2.46
C VAL A 129 -5.29 -10.49 -3.21
N LEU A 130 -5.31 -11.52 -4.07
CA LEU A 130 -6.46 -11.88 -4.90
C LEU A 130 -7.61 -12.45 -4.06
N GLY A 131 -7.30 -13.06 -2.91
CA GLY A 131 -8.29 -13.54 -1.95
C GLY A 131 -8.75 -12.47 -0.95
N CYS A 132 -8.11 -11.29 -0.93
CA CYS A 132 -8.41 -10.22 0.02
C CYS A 132 -9.86 -9.72 -0.06
N PRO A 133 -10.46 -9.49 -1.26
CA PRO A 133 -11.87 -9.12 -1.36
C PRO A 133 -12.82 -10.17 -0.78
N LEU A 134 -12.48 -11.46 -0.93
CA LEU A 134 -13.32 -12.54 -0.39
C LEU A 134 -13.20 -12.64 1.13
N LYS A 135 -11.99 -12.47 1.69
CA LYS A 135 -11.77 -12.41 3.14
C LYS A 135 -12.62 -11.33 3.79
N TYR A 136 -12.71 -10.17 3.14
CA TYR A 136 -13.35 -8.98 3.68
C TYR A 136 -14.71 -8.69 3.02
N ILE A 137 -15.38 -9.73 2.53
CA ILE A 137 -16.61 -9.57 1.75
C ILE A 137 -17.75 -8.89 2.53
N ASP A 138 -17.79 -9.10 3.85
CA ASP A 138 -18.82 -8.55 4.74
C ASP A 138 -18.50 -7.13 5.23
N ILE A 139 -17.26 -6.64 5.07
CA ILE A 139 -16.83 -5.34 5.59
C ILE A 139 -17.75 -4.21 5.14
N PRO A 140 -18.13 -4.10 3.85
CA PRO A 140 -18.96 -2.97 3.44
C PRO A 140 -20.32 -2.92 4.13
N LYS A 141 -20.90 -4.10 4.42
CA LYS A 141 -22.15 -4.22 5.15
C LYS A 141 -21.97 -3.95 6.65
N LEU A 142 -20.92 -4.50 7.26
CA LEU A 142 -20.68 -4.37 8.71
C LEU A 142 -20.38 -2.93 9.13
N TYR A 143 -19.64 -2.19 8.30
CA TYR A 143 -19.24 -0.82 8.60
C TYR A 143 -20.13 0.23 7.89
N GLY A 144 -21.02 -0.19 6.98
CA GLY A 144 -21.84 0.71 6.17
C GLY A 144 -21.03 1.58 5.20
N LYS A 145 -19.80 1.18 4.86
CA LYS A 145 -18.78 1.97 4.15
C LYS A 145 -18.13 1.16 3.03
N LYS A 146 -17.60 1.80 1.99
CA LYS A 146 -16.82 1.06 0.98
C LYS A 146 -15.54 0.52 1.59
N LEU A 147 -15.05 -0.61 1.10
CA LEU A 147 -13.73 -1.14 1.40
C LEU A 147 -12.76 -0.85 0.24
N TYR A 148 -11.70 -0.13 0.54
CA TYR A 148 -10.56 0.06 -0.35
C TYR A 148 -9.38 -0.81 0.09
N ILE A 149 -8.91 -1.65 -0.82
CA ILE A 149 -7.70 -2.46 -0.63
C ILE A 149 -6.56 -1.75 -1.35
N VAL A 150 -5.72 -1.05 -0.59
CA VAL A 150 -4.61 -0.24 -1.11
C VAL A 150 -3.38 -1.11 -1.29
N LEU A 151 -2.85 -1.11 -2.51
CA LEU A 151 -1.69 -1.92 -2.89
C LEU A 151 -0.46 -1.03 -2.91
N VAL A 152 0.57 -1.38 -2.14
CA VAL A 152 1.74 -0.53 -1.92
C VAL A 152 3.02 -1.25 -2.34
N GLY A 153 3.93 -0.52 -3.01
CA GLY A 153 5.23 -1.02 -3.44
C GLY A 153 5.08 -2.14 -4.46
N TYR A 154 5.80 -3.26 -4.25
CA TYR A 154 5.79 -4.37 -5.21
C TYR A 154 4.40 -5.00 -5.38
N GLN A 155 3.54 -4.92 -4.37
CA GLN A 155 2.18 -5.46 -4.45
C GLN A 155 1.35 -4.74 -5.52
N GLU A 156 1.55 -3.42 -5.68
CA GLU A 156 0.91 -2.63 -6.72
C GLU A 156 1.41 -3.04 -8.12
N TYR A 157 2.73 -3.16 -8.27
CA TYR A 157 3.35 -3.62 -9.51
C TYR A 157 2.80 -4.98 -9.96
N GLU A 158 2.73 -5.95 -9.03
CA GLU A 158 2.17 -7.26 -9.34
C GLU A 158 0.70 -7.16 -9.74
N ALA A 159 -0.09 -6.38 -9.02
CA ALA A 159 -1.50 -6.18 -9.34
C ALA A 159 -1.71 -5.55 -10.71
N ASP A 160 -0.87 -4.59 -11.11
CA ASP A 160 -1.00 -3.91 -12.39
C ASP A 160 -0.44 -4.72 -13.55
N VAL A 161 0.81 -5.18 -13.44
CA VAL A 161 1.55 -5.77 -14.55
C VAL A 161 1.30 -7.27 -14.68
N ILE A 162 1.31 -8.01 -13.56
CA ILE A 162 1.20 -9.47 -13.55
C ILE A 162 -0.27 -9.89 -13.52
N PHE A 163 -1.01 -9.40 -12.55
CA PHE A 163 -2.42 -9.76 -12.33
C PHE A 163 -3.38 -8.93 -13.17
N LYS A 164 -2.95 -7.79 -13.74
CA LYS A 164 -3.77 -6.94 -14.64
C LYS A 164 -5.10 -6.56 -14.00
N LEU A 165 -5.07 -6.08 -12.75
CA LEU A 165 -6.25 -5.74 -11.94
C LEU A 165 -6.81 -4.34 -12.22
N PHE A 166 -6.06 -3.48 -12.91
CA PHE A 166 -6.48 -2.08 -13.15
C PHE A 166 -6.80 -1.81 -14.62
N ASP A 167 -6.00 -2.31 -15.56
CA ASP A 167 -6.21 -2.12 -16.99
C ASP A 167 -7.27 -3.09 -17.57
N LYS A 168 -8.49 -2.58 -17.75
CA LYS A 168 -9.61 -3.33 -18.33
C LYS A 168 -9.33 -3.83 -19.75
N SER A 169 -8.47 -3.20 -20.54
CA SER A 169 -8.15 -3.69 -21.89
C SER A 169 -7.37 -5.00 -21.84
N LYS A 170 -6.57 -5.20 -20.79
CA LYS A 170 -5.70 -6.37 -20.60
C LYS A 170 -6.35 -7.50 -19.79
N MET A 171 -7.53 -7.28 -19.22
CA MET A 171 -8.27 -8.30 -18.45
C MET A 171 -9.00 -9.30 -19.36
N SER A 172 -9.03 -10.57 -18.95
CA SER A 172 -9.98 -11.55 -19.48
C SER A 172 -11.43 -11.16 -19.11
N LYS A 173 -12.42 -11.72 -19.84
CA LYS A 173 -13.84 -11.50 -19.54
C LYS A 173 -14.18 -11.92 -18.09
N GLU A 174 -13.58 -13.01 -17.63
CA GLU A 174 -13.90 -13.61 -16.33
C GLU A 174 -13.35 -12.75 -15.19
N LYS A 175 -12.15 -12.21 -15.38
CA LYS A 175 -11.56 -11.25 -14.44
C LYS A 175 -12.41 -9.98 -14.36
N LYS A 176 -12.88 -9.44 -15.49
CA LYS A 176 -13.80 -8.28 -15.50
C LYS A 176 -15.07 -8.57 -14.72
N ARG A 177 -15.64 -9.77 -14.86
CA ARG A 177 -16.85 -10.19 -14.14
C ARG A 177 -16.63 -10.21 -12.64
N VAL A 178 -15.52 -10.81 -12.18
CA VAL A 178 -15.17 -10.87 -10.75
C VAL A 178 -14.90 -9.48 -10.18
N ILE A 179 -14.10 -8.65 -10.85
CA ILE A 179 -13.81 -7.27 -10.39
C ILE A 179 -15.08 -6.41 -10.38
N LYS A 180 -15.97 -6.57 -11.37
CA LYS A 180 -17.26 -5.88 -11.39
C LYS A 180 -18.16 -6.32 -10.23
N MET A 181 -18.13 -7.60 -9.87
CA MET A 181 -18.87 -8.11 -8.72
C MET A 181 -18.36 -7.48 -7.42
N TYR A 182 -17.04 -7.45 -7.19
CA TYR A 182 -16.46 -6.81 -6.00
C TYR A 182 -16.83 -5.32 -5.90
N LYS A 183 -16.73 -4.57 -7.00
CA LYS A 183 -17.16 -3.16 -7.02
C LYS A 183 -18.64 -2.98 -6.66
N LYS A 184 -19.53 -3.87 -7.15
CA LYS A 184 -20.96 -3.82 -6.85
C LYS A 184 -21.28 -4.03 -5.37
N ILE A 185 -20.47 -4.80 -4.65
CA ILE A 185 -20.63 -5.03 -3.22
C ILE A 185 -19.78 -4.07 -2.38
N GLY A 186 -19.21 -3.01 -2.99
CA GLY A 186 -18.49 -1.96 -2.28
C GLY A 186 -17.02 -2.26 -1.99
N ILE A 187 -16.37 -3.17 -2.72
CA ILE A 187 -14.96 -3.51 -2.55
C ILE A 187 -14.14 -3.16 -3.79
N GLU A 188 -13.08 -2.37 -3.62
CA GLU A 188 -12.22 -1.96 -4.73
C GLU A 188 -10.73 -2.06 -4.38
N PHE A 189 -9.92 -2.49 -5.36
CA PHE A 189 -8.47 -2.34 -5.29
C PHE A 189 -8.08 -0.91 -5.68
N VAL A 190 -7.10 -0.36 -4.99
CA VAL A 190 -6.57 0.99 -5.21
C VAL A 190 -5.04 0.92 -5.32
N LYS A 191 -4.49 1.57 -6.35
CA LYS A 191 -3.04 1.79 -6.43
C LYS A 191 -2.65 2.84 -5.38
N CYS A 192 -1.60 2.58 -4.60
CA CYS A 192 -1.05 3.59 -3.70
C CYS A 192 -0.51 4.80 -4.49
N SER A 193 0.04 4.58 -5.69
CA SER A 193 0.46 5.66 -6.59
C SER A 193 -0.72 6.53 -7.01
N ASP A 194 -1.84 5.92 -7.40
CA ASP A 194 -3.08 6.67 -7.65
C ASP A 194 -3.52 7.38 -6.37
N LEU A 195 -3.55 6.72 -5.21
CA LEU A 195 -4.00 7.36 -3.97
C LEU A 195 -3.18 8.60 -3.62
N TYR A 196 -1.85 8.54 -3.83
CA TYR A 196 -0.93 9.67 -3.66
C TYR A 196 -1.21 10.80 -4.67
N HIS A 197 -1.50 10.48 -5.93
CA HIS A 197 -1.69 11.47 -6.99
C HIS A 197 -3.12 12.01 -7.13
N ARG A 198 -4.14 11.19 -6.84
CA ARG A 198 -5.56 11.43 -7.14
C ARG A 198 -6.17 12.55 -6.28
N PHE A 199 -5.41 13.11 -5.35
CA PHE A 199 -5.79 14.32 -4.62
C PHE A 199 -4.83 15.51 -4.84
N SER A 200 -3.88 15.39 -5.80
CA SER A 200 -3.06 16.51 -6.27
C SER A 200 -3.73 17.32 -7.40
N VAL A 201 -4.80 16.80 -7.98
CA VAL A 201 -5.65 17.47 -8.95
C VAL A 201 -7.08 17.27 -8.44
N LYS A 202 -7.71 18.33 -7.94
CA LYS A 202 -9.15 18.31 -7.68
C LYS A 202 -9.85 18.08 -9.02
N ASP A 203 -10.79 17.15 -9.05
CA ASP A 203 -11.74 17.04 -10.15
C ASP A 203 -12.47 18.39 -10.27
N ASP A 204 -12.30 19.04 -11.42
CA ASP A 204 -13.14 20.13 -11.92
C ASP A 204 -14.45 19.56 -12.50
#